data_AF-A0A382Y3H1-F1
#
_entry.id   AF-A0A382Y3H1-F1
#
_cell.length_a   1.000
_cell.length_b   1.000
_cell.length_c   1.000
_cell.angle_alpha   90.00
_cell.angle_beta   90.00
_cell.angle_gamma   90.00
#
_symmetry.space_group_name_H-M   'P 1'
#
loop_
_entity.id
_entity.type
_entity.pdbx_description
1 polymer ?
#
loop_
_entity_poly.entity_id
_entity_poly.type
_entity_poly.pdbx_seq_one_letter_code
_entity_poly.pdbx_strand_id
1 'polypeptide(L)' 'MARNVYFSQAVKSEQNLYEDLIIESLKIYGQDIYYLPRTIVSRDAILGEDRASKFDDAYI' A
#
# COMPACT_ATOMS: atom_id res chain seq x y z
N MET A 1 18.53 -3.87 1.35
CA MET A 1 17.61 -3.85 0.19
C MET A 1 18.45 -3.57 -1.05
N ALA A 2 18.30 -4.35 -2.12
CA ALA A 2 19.06 -4.11 -3.36
C ALA A 2 18.62 -2.78 -3.98
N ARG A 3 19.57 -1.93 -4.40
CA ARG A 3 19.29 -0.61 -5.00
C ARG A 3 19.69 -0.63 -6.46
N ASN A 4 18.84 -0.03 -7.30
CA ASN A 4 19.15 0.15 -8.72
C ASN A 4 20.36 1.10 -8.89
N VAL A 5 21.30 0.70 -9.75
CA VAL A 5 22.58 1.38 -10.02
C VAL A 5 22.44 2.79 -10.59
N TYR A 6 21.25 3.13 -11.13
CA TYR A 6 20.96 4.46 -11.66
C TYR A 6 20.50 5.47 -10.59
N PHE A 7 20.26 5.04 -9.35
CA PHE A 7 19.93 5.98 -8.27
C PHE A 7 21.20 6.58 -7.65
N SER A 8 21.46 7.84 -7.98
CA SER A 8 22.47 8.68 -7.33
C SER A 8 21.92 9.24 -6.02
N GLN A 9 22.66 9.06 -4.92
CA GLN A 9 22.38 9.69 -3.62
C GLN A 9 23.39 10.80 -3.29
N ALA A 10 24.05 11.35 -4.31
CA ALA A 10 25.15 12.31 -4.12
C ALA A 10 24.74 13.54 -3.30
N VAL A 11 23.48 13.97 -3.42
CA VAL A 11 22.94 15.13 -2.72
C VAL A 11 21.72 14.72 -1.89
N LYS A 12 21.81 14.87 -0.57
CA LYS A 12 20.73 14.49 0.36
C LYS A 12 19.55 15.46 0.33
N SER A 13 19.80 16.74 0.06
CA SER A 13 18.74 17.74 -0.05
C SER A 13 17.79 17.49 -1.22
N GLU A 14 18.31 17.01 -2.36
CA GLU A 14 17.48 16.61 -3.50
C GLU A 14 16.59 15.42 -3.16
N GLN A 15 17.12 14.41 -2.45
CA GLN A 15 16.33 13.26 -2.01
C GLN A 15 15.16 13.68 -1.12
N ASN A 16 15.42 14.56 -0.15
CA ASN A 16 14.37 15.09 0.72
C ASN A 16 13.32 15.87 -0.09
N LEU A 17 13.75 16.71 -1.04
CA LEU A 17 12.82 17.46 -1.89
C LEU A 17 11.94 16.54 -2.74
N TYR A 18 12.51 15.49 -3.35
CA TYR A 18 11.72 14.51 -4.10
C TYR A 18 10.72 13.77 -3.21
N GLU A 19 11.13 13.40 -2.00
CA GLU A 19 10.24 12.78 -1.02
C GLU A 19 9.08 13.71 -0.63
N ASP A 20 9.39 14.97 -0.31
CA ASP A 20 8.41 15.97 0.07
C ASP A 20 7.38 16.21 -1.04
N LEU A 21 7.83 16.32 -2.30
CA LEU A 21 6.94 16.48 -3.46
C LEU A 21 6.03 15.26 -3.67
N ILE A 22 6.55 14.06 -3.49
CA ILE A 22 5.75 12.83 -3.59
C ILE A 22 4.70 12.79 -2.47
N ILE A 23 5.10 13.10 -1.22
CA ILE A 23 4.18 13.16 -0.08
C ILE A 23 3.08 14.19 -0.32
N GLU A 24 3.42 15.37 -0.84
CA GLU A 24 2.45 16.42 -1.14
C GLU A 24 1.50 16.00 -2.26
N SER A 25 2.00 15.36 -3.32
CA SER A 25 1.15 14.81 -4.38
C SER A 25 0.17 13.76 -3.84
N LEU A 26 0.60 12.91 -2.92
CA LEU A 26 -0.24 11.90 -2.27
C LEU A 26 -1.30 12.54 -1.37
N LYS A 27 -1.03 13.71 -0.78
CA LYS A 27 -2.03 14.44 0.02
C LYS A 27 -3.05 15.17 -0.85
N ILE A 28 -2.63 15.74 -1.98
CA ILE A 28 -3.51 16.49 -2.90
C ILE A 28 -4.41 15.54 -3.70
N TYR A 29 -3.83 14.45 -4.21
CA TYR A 29 -4.53 13.50 -5.09
C TYR A 29 -4.86 12.18 -4.41
N GLY A 30 -4.54 12.04 -3.12
CA GLY A 30 -4.88 10.88 -2.33
C GLY A 30 -6.39 10.68 -2.29
N GLN A 31 -6.80 9.43 -2.37
CA GLN A 31 -8.19 9.03 -2.17
C GLN A 31 -8.35 8.54 -0.74
N ASP A 32 -9.49 8.84 -0.13
CA ASP A 32 -9.85 8.26 1.17
C ASP A 32 -10.15 6.78 0.98
N ILE A 33 -9.23 5.93 1.44
CA ILE A 33 -9.36 4.47 1.37
C ILE A 33 -9.88 3.98 2.72
N TYR A 34 -11.10 3.47 2.72
CA TYR A 34 -11.67 2.79 3.87
C TYR A 34 -11.34 1.30 3.82
N TYR A 35 -10.93 0.75 4.96
CA TYR A 35 -10.73 -0.69 5.08
C TYR A 35 -12.10 -1.38 5.12
N LEU A 36 -12.39 -2.23 4.13
CA LEU A 36 -13.52 -3.15 4.22
C LEU A 36 -13.09 -4.42 4.98
N PRO A 37 -13.70 -4.72 6.14
CA PRO A 37 -13.47 -5.98 6.81
C PRO A 37 -13.93 -7.13 5.92
N ARG A 38 -13.05 -8.11 5.75
CA ARG A 38 -13.39 -9.37 5.07
C ARG A 38 -13.68 -10.46 6.10
N THR A 39 -14.69 -11.27 5.85
CA THR A 39 -14.96 -12.50 6.60
C THR A 39 -14.55 -13.71 5.75
N ILE A 40 -13.69 -14.56 6.30
CA ILE A 40 -13.23 -15.78 5.62
C ILE A 40 -14.34 -16.82 5.74
N VAL A 41 -14.90 -17.22 4.60
CA VAL A 41 -16.00 -18.22 4.56
C VAL A 41 -15.43 -19.63 4.42
N SER A 42 -14.30 -19.78 3.74
CA SER A 42 -13.65 -21.06 3.50
C SER A 42 -12.14 -20.88 3.40
N ARG A 43 -11.41 -21.71 4.16
CA ARG A 43 -9.95 -21.79 4.13
C ARG A 43 -9.53 -23.17 3.65
N ASP A 44 -8.61 -23.20 2.69
CA ASP A 44 -7.93 -24.43 2.32
C ASP A 44 -6.95 -24.82 3.44
N ALA A 45 -7.10 -26.02 3.99
CA ALA A 45 -6.24 -26.50 5.07
C ALA A 45 -4.86 -26.99 4.59
N ILE A 46 -4.68 -27.16 3.28
CA ILE A 46 -3.44 -27.70 2.69
C ILE A 46 -2.43 -26.57 2.42
N LEU A 47 -2.89 -25.47 1.82
CA LEU A 47 -2.03 -24.31 1.47
C LEU A 47 -2.34 -23.05 2.29
N GLY A 48 -3.36 -23.08 3.15
CA GLY A 48 -3.76 -21.92 3.97
C GLY A 48 -4.40 -20.78 3.17
N GLU A 49 -4.73 -21.01 1.90
CA GLU A 49 -5.34 -20.02 1.03
C GLU A 49 -6.83 -19.85 1.34
N ASP A 50 -7.28 -18.60 1.42
CA ASP A 50 -8.69 -18.28 1.64
C ASP A 50 -9.43 -18.36 0.29
N ARG A 51 -10.09 -19.50 0.02
CA ARG A 51 -10.74 -19.77 -1.28
C ARG A 51 -11.97 -18.90 -1.54
N ALA A 52 -12.64 -18.45 -0.48
CA ALA A 52 -13.79 -17.56 -0.57
C ALA A 52 -13.80 -16.59 0.63
N SER A 53 -13.85 -15.30 0.34
CA SER A 53 -14.03 -14.23 1.32
C SER A 53 -15.32 -13.48 1.01
N LYS A 54 -16.07 -13.11 2.05
CA LYS A 54 -17.28 -12.29 1.97
C LYS A 54 -16.99 -10.91 2.54
N PHE A 55 -17.60 -9.88 1.95
CA PHE A 55 -17.48 -8.49 2.35
C PHE A 55 -18.89 -7.95 2.57
N ASP A 56 -19.44 -8.15 3.78
CA ASP A 56 -20.83 -7.81 4.10
C ASP A 56 -21.00 -6.43 4.76
N ASP A 57 -19.98 -5.96 5.48
CA ASP A 57 -20.08 -4.73 6.26
C ASP A 57 -19.18 -3.64 5.67
N ALA A 58 -19.82 -2.63 5.08
CA ALA A 58 -19.19 -1.34 4.82
C ALA A 58 -19.61 -0.39 5.95
N TYR A 59 -18.71 -0.12 6.90
CA TYR A 59 -18.93 0.95 7.86
C TYR A 59 -18.74 2.29 7.13
N ILE A 60 -19.84 2.96 6.78
CA ILE A 60 -19.90 4.38 6.41
C ILE A 60 -20.71 5.11 7.46
#